data_AF-A0A0T2KYD6-F1
#
_entry.id   AF-A0A0T2KYD6-F1
#
_cell.length_a   1.000
_cell.length_b   1.000
_cell.length_c   1.000
_cell.angle_alpha   90.00
_cell.angle_beta   90.00
_cell.angle_gamma   90.00
#
_symmetry.space_group_name_H-M   'P 1'
#
loop_
_entity.id
_entity.type
_entity.pdbx_description
1 polymer ?
#
loop_
_entity_poly.entity_id
_entity_poly.type
_entity_poly.pdbx_seq_one_letter_code
_entity_poly.pdbx_strand_id
1 'polypeptide(L)'
;MADETITAIQGSQPTVAGLRIGIMDAATFDGVSKARLLLRPPGQDIQVVLAVGETHDLTGVGSVTLVSVAADDPQARPQVTLRVVSD
;
A
#
# COMPACT_ATOMS: atom_id res chain seq x y z
N MET A 1 -10.61 -5.58 -14.88
CA MET A 1 -9.69 -4.43 -14.99
C MET A 1 -10.25 -3.13 -14.44
N ALA A 2 -9.99 -2.87 -13.16
CA ALA A 2 -10.08 -1.56 -12.52
C ALA A 2 -8.67 -1.00 -12.27
N ASP A 3 -8.50 0.32 -12.30
CA ASP A 3 -7.26 1.02 -11.97
C ASP A 3 -7.61 2.18 -11.04
N GLU A 4 -7.31 2.00 -9.75
CA GLU A 4 -7.75 2.89 -8.69
C GLU A 4 -6.57 3.37 -7.86
N THR A 5 -6.56 4.66 -7.52
CA THR A 5 -5.59 5.26 -6.60
C THR A 5 -6.30 5.67 -5.32
N ILE A 6 -5.74 5.27 -4.18
CA ILE A 6 -6.24 5.68 -2.87
C ILE A 6 -5.12 6.33 -2.07
N THR A 7 -5.52 7.24 -1.18
CA THR A 7 -4.64 7.73 -0.12
C THR A 7 -5.27 7.40 1.24
N ALA A 8 -4.50 6.78 2.12
CA ALA A 8 -4.98 6.37 3.44
C ALA A 8 -3.86 6.44 4.49
N ILE A 9 -4.24 6.52 5.76
CA ILE A 9 -3.29 6.69 6.87
C ILE A 9 -2.78 5.34 7.38
N GLN A 10 -1.60 5.34 7.98
CA GLN A 10 -1.08 4.19 8.72
C GLN A 10 -2.07 3.72 9.81
N GLY A 11 -2.19 2.41 9.94
CA GLY A 11 -3.14 1.72 10.80
C GLY A 11 -4.53 1.53 10.18
N SER A 12 -4.79 2.06 8.98
CA SER A 12 -6.05 1.86 8.26
C SER A 12 -6.05 0.58 7.40
N GLN A 13 -7.25 0.16 6.98
CA GLN A 13 -7.46 -1.02 6.14
C GLN A 13 -8.44 -0.74 4.98
N PRO A 14 -8.08 0.11 4.01
CA PRO A 14 -8.94 0.38 2.85
C PRO A 14 -9.22 -0.89 2.02
N THR A 15 -10.33 -0.86 1.30
CA THR A 15 -10.64 -1.82 0.24
C THR A 15 -10.68 -1.05 -1.08
N VAL A 16 -9.88 -1.48 -2.05
CA VAL A 16 -9.71 -0.79 -3.35
C VAL A 16 -9.70 -1.85 -4.45
N ALA A 17 -10.48 -1.64 -5.51
CA ALA A 17 -10.63 -2.62 -6.59
C ALA A 17 -10.91 -4.06 -6.09
N GLY A 18 -11.68 -4.20 -5.00
CA GLY A 18 -12.00 -5.49 -4.37
C GLY A 18 -10.89 -6.10 -3.48
N LEU A 19 -9.70 -5.49 -3.43
CA LEU A 19 -8.59 -5.92 -2.58
C LEU A 19 -8.57 -5.15 -1.26
N ARG A 20 -8.60 -5.86 -0.13
CA ARG A 20 -8.41 -5.25 1.20
C ARG A 20 -6.91 -5.15 1.50
N ILE A 21 -6.47 -3.97 1.90
CA ILE A 21 -5.06 -3.65 2.12
C ILE A 21 -4.90 -3.03 3.51
N GLY A 22 -4.13 -3.66 4.40
CA GLY A 22 -3.75 -3.08 5.68
C GLY A 22 -2.45 -2.29 5.57
N ILE A 23 -2.45 -1.03 5.99
CA ILE A 23 -1.24 -0.20 6.06
C ILE A 23 -0.68 -0.34 7.48
N MET A 24 0.27 -1.25 7.67
CA MET A 24 0.77 -1.60 9.01
C MET A 24 1.77 -0.57 9.52
N ASP A 25 2.68 -0.15 8.65
CA ASP A 25 3.75 0.79 8.99
C ASP A 25 4.17 1.55 7.73
N ALA A 26 4.60 2.79 7.86
CA ALA A 26 5.19 3.54 6.77
C ALA A 26 6.19 4.56 7.33
N ALA A 27 7.29 4.77 6.62
CA ALA A 27 8.33 5.69 7.09
C ALA A 27 9.20 6.16 5.93
N THR A 28 9.88 7.27 6.13
CA THR A 28 10.99 7.71 5.29
C THR A 28 12.27 7.61 6.11
N PHE A 29 13.24 6.83 5.64
CA PHE A 29 14.55 6.72 6.26
C PHE A 29 15.63 6.91 5.20
N ASP A 30 16.58 7.81 5.47
CA ASP A 30 17.69 8.14 4.57
C ASP A 30 17.21 8.48 3.14
N GLY A 31 16.14 9.29 3.04
CA GLY A 31 15.53 9.70 1.78
C GLY A 31 14.69 8.63 1.07
N VAL A 32 14.63 7.39 1.60
CA VAL A 32 13.84 6.31 1.00
C VAL A 32 12.54 6.11 1.79
N SER A 33 11.43 6.38 1.11
CA SER A 33 10.08 6.15 1.63
C SER A 33 9.64 4.71 1.38
N LYS A 34 9.15 4.04 2.43
CA LYS A 34 8.64 2.66 2.38
C LYS A 34 7.34 2.50 3.16
N ALA A 35 6.55 1.50 2.78
CA ALA A 35 5.39 1.06 3.52
C ALA A 35 5.38 -0.47 3.67
N ARG A 36 5.04 -0.93 4.86
CA ARG A 36 4.73 -2.33 5.16
C ARG A 36 3.22 -2.53 5.04
N LEU A 37 2.82 -3.37 4.10
CA LEU A 37 1.43 -3.62 3.74
C LEU A 37 1.04 -5.06 4.07
N LEU A 38 -0.22 -5.26 4.43
CA LEU A 38 -0.89 -6.55 4.52
C LEU A 38 -1.94 -6.64 3.43
N LEU A 39 -1.60 -7.28 2.32
CA LEU A 39 -2.49 -7.51 1.19
C LEU A 39 -3.35 -8.74 1.48
N ARG A 40 -4.66 -8.65 1.25
CA ARG A 40 -5.59 -9.72 1.57
C ARG A 40 -6.42 -10.13 0.35
N PRO A 41 -5.80 -10.76 -0.66
CA PRO A 41 -6.55 -11.39 -1.74
C PRO A 41 -7.39 -12.58 -1.19
N PRO A 42 -8.34 -13.11 -1.98
CA PRO A 42 -9.10 -14.29 -1.59
C PRO A 42 -8.18 -15.48 -1.25
N GLY A 43 -8.37 -16.06 -0.07
CA GLY A 43 -7.71 -17.31 0.33
C GLY A 43 -6.31 -17.18 0.92
N GLN A 44 -5.70 -15.99 0.97
CA GLN A 44 -4.40 -15.79 1.61
C GLN A 44 -4.17 -14.35 2.07
N ASP A 45 -3.36 -14.21 3.13
CA ASP A 45 -2.84 -12.93 3.60
C ASP A 45 -1.35 -12.85 3.22
N ILE A 46 -0.94 -11.76 2.58
CA ILE A 46 0.44 -11.53 2.11
C ILE A 46 0.97 -10.27 2.78
N GLN A 47 2.08 -10.39 3.49
CA GLN A 47 2.81 -9.25 4.03
C GLN A 47 3.94 -8.86 3.08
N VAL A 48 3.97 -7.60 2.66
CA VAL A 48 4.99 -7.05 1.77
C VAL A 48 5.52 -5.73 2.31
N VAL A 49 6.78 -5.43 2.02
CA VAL A 49 7.36 -4.09 2.20
C VAL A 49 7.65 -3.56 0.81
N LEU A 50 7.11 -2.38 0.49
CA LEU A 50 7.35 -1.69 -0.77
C LEU A 50 8.08 -0.38 -0.49
N ALA A 51 9.06 -0.05 -1.31
CA ALA A 51 9.55 1.30 -1.48
C ALA A 51 8.68 2.08 -2.47
N VAL A 52 8.68 3.41 -2.37
CA VAL A 52 7.97 4.27 -3.32
C VAL A 52 8.45 3.98 -4.74
N GLY A 53 7.49 3.74 -5.65
CA GLY A 53 7.71 3.31 -7.03
C GLY A 53 7.71 1.79 -7.22
N GLU A 54 7.85 0.99 -6.16
CA GLU A 54 7.81 -0.46 -6.28
C GLU A 54 6.37 -0.99 -6.42
N THR A 55 6.25 -2.07 -7.18
CA THR A 55 5.00 -2.79 -7.43
C THR A 55 5.12 -4.22 -6.94
N HIS A 56 4.06 -4.72 -6.31
CA HIS A 56 3.89 -6.13 -6.00
C HIS A 56 2.76 -6.72 -6.85
N ASP A 57 3.07 -7.78 -7.58
CA ASP A 57 2.08 -8.52 -8.36
C ASP A 57 1.42 -9.60 -7.51
N LEU A 58 0.09 -9.66 -7.59
CA LEU A 58 -0.77 -10.65 -6.97
C LEU A 58 -1.34 -11.53 -8.08
N THR A 59 -0.67 -12.65 -8.37
CA THR A 59 -1.02 -13.55 -9.48
C THR A 59 -2.52 -13.88 -9.52
N GLY A 60 -3.19 -13.48 -10.59
CA GLY A 60 -4.62 -13.72 -10.83
C GLY A 60 -5.57 -12.81 -10.05
N VAL A 61 -5.06 -11.74 -9.44
CA VAL A 61 -5.84 -10.71 -8.73
C VAL A 61 -5.53 -9.32 -9.29
N GLY A 62 -4.25 -9.01 -9.54
CA GLY A 62 -3.81 -7.71 -10.02
C GLY A 62 -2.45 -7.30 -9.46
N SER A 63 -2.21 -6.00 -9.27
CA SER A 63 -0.98 -5.46 -8.71
C SER A 63 -1.22 -4.27 -7.79
N VAL A 64 -0.29 -4.05 -6.85
CA VAL A 64 -0.29 -2.92 -5.92
C VAL A 64 1.03 -2.17 -6.03
N THR A 65 0.96 -0.89 -6.34
CA THR A 65 2.11 0.02 -6.38
C THR A 65 2.06 0.98 -5.21
N LEU A 66 3.20 1.16 -4.53
CA LEU A 66 3.36 2.25 -3.56
C LEU A 66 3.73 3.55 -4.29
N VAL A 67 2.82 4.51 -4.33
CA VAL A 67 2.99 5.75 -5.10
C VAL A 67 3.71 6.82 -4.28
N SER A 68 3.34 7.00 -3.01
CA SER A 68 3.99 7.97 -2.12
C SER A 68 3.77 7.64 -0.65
N VAL A 69 4.63 8.20 0.20
CA VAL A 69 4.48 8.21 1.66
C VAL A 69 4.75 9.63 2.16
N ALA A 70 3.77 10.24 2.83
CA ALA A 70 3.94 11.48 3.58
C ALA A 70 4.13 11.13 5.06
N ALA A 71 5.36 11.29 5.56
CA ALA A 71 5.78 10.93 6.92
C ALA A 71 6.69 12.02 7.54
N ASP A 72 6.50 13.26 7.10
CA ASP A 72 7.30 14.43 7.47
C ASP A 72 6.93 15.02 8.83
N ASP A 73 5.67 14.85 9.27
CA ASP A 73 5.25 15.23 10.62
C ASP A 73 5.47 14.07 11.62
N PRO A 74 6.40 14.18 12.57
CA PRO A 74 6.68 13.14 13.56
C PRO A 74 5.53 12.93 14.57
N GLN A 75 4.57 13.84 14.66
CA GLN A 75 3.38 13.71 15.51
C GLN A 75 2.18 13.09 14.77
N ALA A 76 2.21 13.08 13.44
CA ALA A 76 1.16 12.51 12.61
C ALA A 76 1.43 11.04 12.28
N ARG A 77 0.34 10.30 12.00
CA ARG A 77 0.48 9.00 11.37
C ARG A 77 0.81 9.20 9.89
N PRO A 78 1.81 8.48 9.36
CA PRO A 78 2.15 8.53 7.95
C PRO A 78 0.94 8.28 7.05
N GLN A 79 0.85 9.05 5.97
CA GLN A 79 -0.16 8.89 4.93
C GLN A 79 0.48 8.23 3.71
N VAL A 80 -0.21 7.25 3.14
CA VAL A 80 0.29 6.41 2.05
C VAL A 80 -0.65 6.51 0.87
N THR A 81 -0.10 6.77 -0.32
CA THR A 81 -0.83 6.67 -1.58
C THR A 81 -0.49 5.36 -2.28
N LEU A 82 -1.51 4.59 -2.62
CA LEU A 82 -1.40 3.31 -3.31
C LEU A 82 -2.14 3.39 -4.64
N ARG A 83 -1.60 2.76 -5.68
CA ARG A 83 -2.31 2.45 -6.92
C ARG A 83 -2.55 0.96 -6.99
N VAL A 84 -3.77 0.57 -7.32
CA VAL A 84 -4.19 -0.83 -7.43
C VAL A 84 -4.76 -1.04 -8.82
N VAL A 85 -4.18 -1.99 -9.55
CA VAL A 85 -4.72 -2.46 -10.83
C VAL A 85 -5.28 -3.85 -10.57
N SER A 86 -6.57 -4.08 -10.83
CA SER A 86 -7.15 -5.42 -10.77
C SER A 86 -7.16 -6.07 -12.15
N ASP A 87 -7.06 -7.39 -12.21
CA ASP A 87 -7.32 -8.15 -13.44
C ASP A 87 -8.81 -8.04 -13.86
#